data_AF-A0ABC8DEX8-F1
#
_entry.id   AF-A0ABC8DEX8-F1
#
_cell.length_a   1.000
_cell.length_b   1.000
_cell.length_c   1.000
_cell.angle_alpha   90.00
_cell.angle_beta   90.00
_cell.angle_gamma   90.00
#
_symmetry.space_group_name_H-M   'P 1'
#
loop_
_entity.id
_entity.type
_entity.pdbx_description
1 polymer ?
#
loop_
_entity_poly.entity_id
_entity_poly.type
_entity_poly.pdbx_seq_one_letter_code
_entity_poly.pdbx_strand_id
1 'polypeptide(L)'
;MFKICESKSASLTDDELKNFSLEVLGAGLIYIRSISGYGCLPKKIQRVTNNVCYEIADAMHNIPACLMDFKRTLLLGELDKLALIISKIPEAKIVRSQALKLIDEKLKTIVAESS
;
A
#
# COMPACT_ATOMS: atom_id res chain seq x y z
N MET A 1 -11.95 12.36 -5.40
CA MET A 1 -11.67 13.48 -4.47
C MET A 1 -11.05 12.86 -3.21
N PHE A 2 -9.80 13.21 -2.93
CA PHE A 2 -8.84 12.53 -2.04
C PHE A 2 -9.07 12.91 -0.57
N LYS A 3 -10.12 12.37 0.07
CA LYS A 3 -10.53 12.76 1.43
C LYS A 3 -9.90 11.96 2.57
N ILE A 4 -9.07 10.96 2.28
CA ILE A 4 -8.63 9.98 3.29
C ILE A 4 -7.28 10.38 3.93
N CYS A 5 -6.36 11.03 3.19
CA CYS A 5 -5.08 11.48 3.75
C CYS A 5 -4.99 12.98 4.11
N GLU A 6 -5.96 13.85 3.78
CA GLU A 6 -5.81 15.31 3.98
C GLU A 6 -5.72 15.76 5.45
N SER A 7 -6.36 15.05 6.39
CA SER A 7 -6.51 15.53 7.78
C SER A 7 -5.25 15.32 8.66
N LYS A 8 -4.48 14.26 8.44
CA LYS A 8 -3.24 13.94 9.22
C LYS A 8 -1.95 14.07 8.41
N SER A 9 -2.01 14.10 7.09
CA SER A 9 -0.82 14.44 6.29
C SER A 9 -0.36 15.87 6.54
N ALA A 10 -1.18 16.77 7.09
CA ALA A 10 -0.73 18.09 7.52
C ALA A 10 0.21 18.07 8.74
N SER A 11 0.20 17.00 9.57
CA SER A 11 1.00 16.92 10.80
C SER A 11 2.32 16.16 10.66
N LEU A 12 2.51 15.39 9.60
CA LEU A 12 3.77 14.70 9.33
C LEU A 12 4.79 15.67 8.73
N THR A 13 5.99 15.73 9.29
CA THR A 13 7.12 16.39 8.63
C THR A 13 7.47 15.68 7.31
N ASP A 14 8.19 16.36 6.44
CA ASP A 14 8.64 15.76 5.17
C ASP A 14 9.49 14.51 5.38
N ASP A 15 10.32 14.50 6.43
CA ASP A 15 11.19 13.36 6.74
C ASP A 15 10.41 12.18 7.33
N GLU A 16 9.43 12.44 8.20
CA GLU A 16 8.51 11.41 8.67
C GLU A 16 7.70 10.79 7.51
N LEU A 17 7.22 11.63 6.58
CA LEU A 17 6.50 11.15 5.41
C LEU A 17 7.39 10.29 4.49
N LYS A 18 8.66 10.68 4.28
CA LYS A 18 9.62 9.88 3.49
C LYS A 18 9.88 8.53 4.16
N ASN A 19 10.19 8.53 5.45
CA ASN A 19 10.47 7.30 6.20
C ASN A 19 9.26 6.36 6.19
N PHE A 20 8.06 6.90 6.47
CA PHE A 20 6.81 6.16 6.36
C PHE A 20 6.61 5.54 4.97
N SER A 21 6.80 6.34 3.93
CA SER A 21 6.60 5.89 2.54
C SER A 21 7.60 4.82 2.13
N LEU A 22 8.85 4.90 2.60
CA LEU A 22 9.87 3.88 2.39
C LEU A 22 9.51 2.56 3.08
N GLU A 23 8.99 2.61 4.30
CA GLU A 23 8.52 1.42 5.02
C GLU A 23 7.33 0.77 4.32
N VAL A 24 6.36 1.57 3.86
CA VAL A 24 5.20 1.10 3.08
C VAL A 24 5.66 0.47 1.76
N LEU A 25 6.59 1.12 1.05
CA LEU A 25 7.18 0.61 -0.18
C LEU A 25 7.88 -0.74 0.05
N GLY A 26 8.72 -0.83 1.09
CA GLY A 26 9.42 -2.05 1.45
C GLY A 26 8.46 -3.20 1.79
N ALA A 27 7.45 -2.92 2.63
CA ALA A 27 6.45 -3.91 2.99
C ALA A 27 5.62 -4.38 1.79
N GLY A 28 5.25 -3.47 0.88
CA GLY A 28 4.51 -3.80 -0.34
C GLY A 28 5.31 -4.69 -1.30
N LEU A 29 6.62 -4.45 -1.44
CA LEU A 29 7.50 -5.31 -2.24
C LEU A 29 7.63 -6.72 -1.63
N ILE A 30 7.78 -6.82 -0.30
CA ILE A 30 7.79 -8.09 0.42
C ILE A 30 6.46 -8.82 0.22
N TYR A 31 5.35 -8.10 0.32
CA TYR A 31 4.02 -8.66 0.10
C TYR A 31 3.87 -9.25 -1.30
N ILE A 32 4.15 -8.48 -2.35
CA ILE A 32 4.11 -8.93 -3.76
C ILE A 32 4.91 -10.22 -3.91
N ARG A 33 6.15 -10.24 -3.40
CA ARG A 33 7.03 -11.40 -3.49
C ARG A 33 6.50 -12.61 -2.74
N SER A 34 5.89 -12.40 -1.57
CA SER A 34 5.32 -13.48 -0.75
C SER A 34 4.16 -14.18 -1.45
N ILE A 35 3.34 -13.42 -2.19
CA ILE A 35 2.16 -13.98 -2.85
C ILE A 35 2.46 -14.49 -4.27
N SER A 36 3.47 -13.93 -4.95
CA SER A 36 3.94 -14.42 -6.25
C SER A 36 4.78 -15.70 -6.14
N GLY A 37 5.38 -15.97 -4.97
CA GLY A 37 6.24 -17.12 -4.74
C GLY A 37 5.52 -18.47 -4.56
N TYR A 38 4.18 -18.48 -4.46
CA TYR A 38 3.43 -19.73 -4.30
C TYR A 38 3.28 -20.46 -5.65
N GLY A 39 4.25 -21.31 -5.96
CA GLY A 39 4.30 -22.09 -7.22
C GLY A 39 3.22 -23.16 -7.40
N CYS A 40 2.31 -23.37 -6.43
CA CYS A 40 1.36 -24.50 -6.45
C CYS A 40 -0.07 -24.11 -6.02
N LEU A 41 -0.54 -22.89 -6.34
CA LEU A 41 -1.92 -22.50 -6.04
C LEU A 41 -2.91 -23.10 -7.07
N PRO A 42 -4.10 -23.56 -6.64
CA PRO A 42 -5.18 -23.89 -7.57
C PRO A 42 -5.46 -22.73 -8.52
N LYS A 43 -5.74 -23.00 -9.81
CA LYS A 43 -5.91 -21.98 -10.88
C LYS A 43 -6.80 -20.77 -10.47
N LYS A 44 -7.90 -21.03 -9.76
CA LYS A 44 -8.82 -19.98 -9.28
C LYS A 44 -8.14 -19.04 -8.27
N ILE A 45 -7.37 -19.60 -7.34
CA ILE A 45 -6.63 -18.84 -6.33
C ILE A 45 -5.47 -18.10 -7.00
N GLN A 46 -4.73 -18.76 -7.90
CA GLN A 46 -3.63 -18.14 -8.65
C GLN A 46 -4.09 -16.90 -9.44
N ARG A 47 -5.23 -16.98 -10.13
CA ARG A 47 -5.80 -15.82 -10.84
C ARG A 47 -6.08 -14.65 -9.88
N VAL A 48 -6.68 -14.93 -8.73
CA VAL A 48 -6.98 -13.91 -7.72
C VAL A 48 -5.69 -13.29 -7.18
N THR A 49 -4.69 -14.11 -6.86
CA THR A 49 -3.38 -13.65 -6.38
C THR A 49 -2.67 -12.78 -7.40
N ASN A 50 -2.66 -13.18 -8.68
CA ASN A 50 -2.04 -12.40 -9.76
C ASN A 50 -2.74 -11.04 -9.95
N ASN A 51 -4.07 -11.01 -9.89
CA ASN A 51 -4.80 -9.74 -9.97
C ASN A 51 -4.44 -8.83 -8.80
N VAL A 52 -4.39 -9.35 -7.57
CA VAL A 52 -4.00 -8.55 -6.40
C VAL A 52 -2.55 -8.05 -6.50
N CYS A 53 -1.64 -8.91 -6.98
CA CYS A 53 -0.24 -8.55 -7.24
C CYS A 53 -0.14 -7.39 -8.24
N TYR A 54 -0.89 -7.46 -9.33
CA TYR A 54 -0.95 -6.40 -10.34
C TYR A 54 -1.45 -5.07 -9.76
N GLU A 55 -2.58 -5.08 -9.05
CA GLU A 55 -3.19 -3.87 -8.48
C GLU A 55 -2.26 -3.18 -7.46
N ILE A 56 -1.59 -3.97 -6.61
CA ILE A 56 -0.64 -3.42 -5.63
C ILE A 56 0.62 -2.88 -6.32
N ALA A 57 1.15 -3.59 -7.32
CA ALA A 57 2.31 -3.13 -8.08
C ALA A 57 2.01 -1.82 -8.83
N ASP A 58 0.82 -1.72 -9.44
CA ASP A 58 0.36 -0.51 -10.12
C ASP A 58 0.16 0.67 -9.15
N ALA A 59 -0.41 0.43 -7.98
CA ALA A 59 -0.57 1.45 -6.96
C ALA A 59 0.76 1.95 -6.37
N MET A 60 1.81 1.12 -6.40
CA MET A 60 3.13 1.46 -5.86
C MET A 60 4.07 2.04 -6.91
N HIS A 61 3.73 1.95 -8.20
CA HIS A 61 4.64 2.23 -9.32
C HIS A 61 5.31 3.60 -9.24
N ASN A 62 4.56 4.63 -8.83
CA ASN A 62 5.02 6.02 -8.80
C ASN A 62 5.68 6.42 -7.46
N ILE A 63 5.53 5.62 -6.40
CA ILE A 63 6.05 5.95 -5.05
C ILE A 63 7.58 6.18 -5.08
N PRO A 64 8.41 5.34 -5.74
CA PRO A 64 9.85 5.56 -5.81
C PRO A 64 10.23 6.91 -6.47
N ALA A 65 9.58 7.26 -7.58
CA ALA A 65 9.83 8.53 -8.26
C ALA A 65 9.40 9.73 -7.38
N CYS A 66 8.25 9.62 -6.70
CA CYS A 66 7.78 10.63 -5.77
C CYS A 66 8.71 10.80 -4.56
N LEU A 67 9.41 9.75 -4.14
CA LEU A 67 10.42 9.78 -3.07
C LEU A 67 11.74 10.40 -3.54
N MET A 68 12.24 10.03 -4.73
CA MET A 68 13.51 10.54 -5.27
C MET A 68 13.48 12.05 -5.51
N ASP A 69 12.44 12.55 -6.18
CA ASP A 69 12.27 14.00 -6.43
C ASP A 69 11.58 14.73 -5.28
N PHE A 70 11.29 14.03 -4.18
CA PHE A 70 10.41 14.42 -3.08
C PHE A 70 9.25 15.36 -3.47
N LYS A 71 8.15 14.78 -3.96
CA LYS A 71 6.92 15.50 -4.33
C LYS A 71 5.81 15.20 -3.34
N ARG A 72 5.74 15.94 -2.23
CA ARG A 72 4.83 15.69 -1.09
C ARG A 72 3.39 15.38 -1.50
N THR A 73 2.74 16.27 -2.25
CA THR A 73 1.34 16.10 -2.65
C THR A 73 1.12 14.86 -3.53
N LEU A 74 2.05 14.59 -4.45
CA LEU A 74 1.97 13.39 -5.30
C LEU A 74 2.19 12.12 -4.46
N LEU A 75 3.17 12.13 -3.56
CA LEU A 75 3.45 11.01 -2.67
C LEU A 75 2.23 10.65 -1.81
N LEU A 76 1.56 11.65 -1.25
CA LEU A 76 0.32 11.45 -0.50
C LEU A 76 -0.80 10.86 -1.38
N GLY A 77 -0.94 11.36 -2.62
CA GLY A 77 -1.91 10.81 -3.58
C GLY A 77 -1.65 9.34 -3.93
N GLU A 78 -0.39 8.95 -4.09
CA GLU A 78 -0.02 7.55 -4.35
C GLU A 78 -0.24 6.65 -3.13
N LEU A 79 0.05 7.14 -1.91
CA LEU A 79 -0.26 6.42 -0.67
C LEU A 79 -1.78 6.23 -0.48
N ASP A 80 -2.58 7.23 -0.81
CA ASP A 80 -4.05 7.14 -0.81
C ASP A 80 -4.57 6.08 -1.80
N LYS A 81 -4.01 6.06 -3.01
CA LYS A 81 -4.32 5.04 -4.04
C LYS A 81 -4.02 3.65 -3.49
N LEU A 82 -2.86 3.46 -2.87
CA LEU A 82 -2.48 2.19 -2.26
C LEU A 82 -3.42 1.78 -1.12
N ALA A 83 -3.77 2.69 -0.22
CA ALA A 83 -4.72 2.43 0.87
C ALA A 83 -6.08 1.97 0.34
N LEU A 84 -6.60 2.64 -0.70
CA LEU A 84 -7.85 2.25 -1.34
C LEU A 84 -7.79 0.84 -1.92
N ILE A 85 -6.69 0.49 -2.60
CA ILE A 85 -6.52 -0.85 -3.18
C ILE A 85 -6.46 -1.91 -2.10
N ILE A 86 -5.71 -1.68 -1.03
CA ILE A 86 -5.60 -2.61 0.11
C ILE A 86 -6.95 -2.83 0.77
N SER A 87 -7.75 -1.77 0.99
CA SER A 87 -9.09 -1.87 1.58
C SER A 87 -10.05 -2.75 0.78
N LYS A 88 -9.81 -2.88 -0.54
CA LYS A 88 -10.62 -3.70 -1.44
C LYS A 88 -10.18 -5.16 -1.48
N ILE A 89 -9.05 -5.53 -0.87
CA ILE A 89 -8.57 -6.91 -0.79
C ILE A 89 -9.34 -7.63 0.34
N PRO A 90 -10.22 -8.61 0.01
CA PRO A 90 -10.99 -9.32 1.02
C PRO A 90 -10.12 -10.10 2.00
N GLU A 91 -10.43 -9.97 3.28
CA GLU A 91 -9.71 -10.62 4.39
C GLU A 91 -9.62 -12.15 4.26
N ALA A 92 -10.66 -12.77 3.72
CA ALA A 92 -10.81 -14.22 3.61
C ALA A 92 -10.06 -14.84 2.42
N LYS A 93 -9.47 -14.03 1.53
CA LYS A 93 -8.65 -14.57 0.44
C LYS A 93 -7.26 -14.89 0.98
N ILE A 94 -6.67 -16.00 0.50
CA ILE A 94 -5.32 -16.53 0.81
C ILE A 94 -4.19 -15.49 0.69
N VAL A 95 -4.49 -14.32 0.14
CA VAL A 95 -3.60 -13.20 -0.10
C VAL A 95 -3.35 -12.33 1.15
N ARG A 96 -3.86 -12.65 2.34
CA ARG A 96 -3.62 -11.82 3.54
C ARG A 96 -2.34 -12.20 4.30
N SER A 97 -1.20 -11.68 3.86
CA SER A 97 0.09 -11.89 4.56
C SER A 97 0.33 -10.88 5.69
N GLN A 98 1.27 -11.18 6.60
CA GLN A 98 1.67 -10.28 7.68
C GLN A 98 2.19 -8.93 7.14
N ALA A 99 2.83 -8.93 5.97
CA ALA A 99 3.26 -7.71 5.31
C ALA A 99 2.07 -6.83 4.88
N LEU A 100 0.99 -7.42 4.37
CA LEU A 100 -0.22 -6.65 4.02
C LEU A 100 -0.88 -6.03 5.24
N LYS A 101 -0.92 -6.75 6.37
CA LYS A 101 -1.44 -6.23 7.64
C LYS A 101 -0.62 -5.03 8.13
N LEU A 102 0.71 -5.13 8.06
CA LEU A 102 1.60 -4.03 8.43
C LEU A 102 1.33 -2.78 7.58
N ILE A 103 1.15 -2.94 6.27
CA ILE A 103 0.83 -1.83 5.37
C ILE A 103 -0.54 -1.23 5.72
N ASP A 104 -1.56 -2.07 5.92
CA ASP A 104 -2.91 -1.64 6.28
C ASP A 104 -2.94 -0.88 7.62
N GLU A 105 -2.25 -1.39 8.65
CA GLU A 105 -2.11 -0.74 9.95
C GLU A 105 -1.40 0.61 9.82
N LYS A 106 -0.28 0.67 9.08
CA LYS A 106 0.44 1.93 8.83
C LYS A 106 -0.40 2.94 8.07
N LEU A 107 -1.08 2.54 7.01
CA LEU A 107 -1.97 3.45 6.28
C LEU A 107 -3.14 3.90 7.17
N LYS A 108 -3.72 3.01 7.99
CA LYS A 108 -4.73 3.36 8.98
C LYS A 108 -4.23 4.35 10.03
N THR A 109 -2.96 4.33 10.44
CA THR A 109 -2.44 5.37 11.36
C THR A 109 -2.48 6.78 10.79
N ILE A 110 -2.45 6.91 9.46
CA ILE A 110 -2.66 8.20 8.76
C ILE A 110 -4.16 8.54 8.67
N VAL A 111 -5.05 7.54 8.62
CA VAL A 111 -6.50 7.72 8.41
C VAL A 111 -7.31 7.87 9.72
N ALA A 112 -6.91 7.21 10.81
CA ALA A 112 -7.77 6.89 11.96
C ALA A 112 -7.84 7.94 13.09
N GLU A 113 -7.66 9.22 12.80
CA GLU A 113 -8.16 10.31 13.69
C GLU A 113 -9.03 11.28 12.87
N SER A 114 -9.98 10.69 12.14
CA SER A 114 -11.06 11.43 11.48
C SER A 114 -12.43 11.13 12.11
N SER A 115 -12.45 10.67 13.37
CA SER A 115 -13.65 10.28 14.12
C SER A 115 -13.78 11.06 15.41
#